data_AF-A0A0G9MU47-F1
#
_entry.id   AF-A0A0G9MU47-F1
#
_cell.length_a   1.000
_cell.length_b   1.000
_cell.length_c   1.000
_cell.angle_alpha   90.00
_cell.angle_beta   90.00
_cell.angle_gamma   90.00
#
_symmetry.space_group_name_H-M   'P 1'
#
loop_
_entity.id
_entity.type
_entity.pdbx_description
1 polymer ?
#
loop_
_entity_poly.entity_id
_entity_poly.type
_entity_poly.pdbx_seq_one_letter_code
_entity_poly.pdbx_strand_id
1 'polypeptide(L)' 'MTTPTEAKLKHELGNAQQKAQALEGMVKRAADQLDALADADCEASAKDKAHQQAERMRKIIES' A
#
# COMPACT_ATOMS: atom_id res chain seq x y z
N MET A 1 -34.13 -1.85 -15.66
CA MET A 1 -33.62 -3.07 -15.01
C MET A 1 -32.24 -3.34 -15.60
N THR A 2 -31.18 -3.14 -14.81
CA THR A 2 -29.81 -3.49 -15.23
C THR A 2 -29.75 -5.00 -15.43
N THR A 3 -29.28 -5.48 -16.57
CA THR A 3 -29.20 -6.92 -16.87
C THR A 3 -28.28 -7.60 -15.84
N PRO A 4 -28.47 -8.90 -15.54
CA PRO A 4 -27.73 -9.62 -14.48
C PRO A 4 -26.19 -9.47 -14.59
N THR A 5 -25.69 -9.25 -15.80
CA THR A 5 -24.29 -9.00 -16.11
C THR A 5 -23.80 -7.64 -15.60
N GLU A 6 -24.58 -6.57 -15.74
CA GLU A 6 -24.18 -5.23 -15.27
C GLU A 6 -24.13 -5.16 -13.74
N ALA A 7 -25.10 -5.79 -13.05
CA ALA A 7 -25.09 -5.88 -11.59
C ALA A 7 -23.89 -6.69 -11.07
N LYS A 8 -23.55 -7.80 -11.75
CA LYS A 8 -22.38 -8.62 -11.43
C LYS A 8 -21.07 -7.83 -11.62
N LEU A 9 -20.93 -7.13 -12.74
CA LEU A 9 -19.75 -6.31 -13.03
C LEU A 9 -19.58 -5.17 -12.01
N LYS A 10 -20.67 -4.52 -11.58
CA LYS A 10 -20.62 -3.50 -10.52
C LYS A 10 -20.14 -4.08 -9.18
N HIS A 11 -20.62 -5.27 -8.82
CA HIS A 11 -20.19 -5.94 -7.60
C HIS A 11 -18.71 -6.37 -7.68
N GLU A 12 -18.27 -6.93 -8.80
CA GLU A 12 -16.87 -7.29 -9.02
C GLU A 12 -15.94 -6.07 -8.99
N LEU A 13 -16.35 -4.97 -9.61
CA LEU A 13 -15.62 -3.70 -9.55
C LEU A 13 -15.51 -3.20 -8.11
N GLY A 14 -16.60 -3.21 -7.35
CA GLY A 14 -16.59 -2.82 -5.93
C GLY A 14 -15.64 -3.68 -5.09
N ASN A 15 -15.64 -4.99 -5.31
CA ASN A 15 -14.70 -5.90 -4.64
C ASN A 15 -13.24 -5.62 -5.03
N ALA A 16 -12.98 -5.33 -6.30
CA ALA A 16 -11.63 -5.00 -6.78
C ALA A 16 -11.14 -3.68 -6.17
N GLN A 17 -12.00 -2.66 -6.08
CA GLN A 17 -11.69 -1.38 -5.44
C GLN A 17 -11.37 -1.53 -3.95
N GLN A 18 -12.17 -2.30 -3.22
CA GLN A 18 -11.91 -2.57 -1.79
C GLN A 18 -10.58 -3.32 -1.58
N LYS A 19 -10.26 -4.28 -2.47
CA LYS A 19 -8.97 -4.98 -2.43
C LYS A 19 -7.80 -4.05 -2.70
N ALA A 20 -7.94 -3.14 -3.67
CA ALA A 20 -6.91 -2.14 -3.97
C ALA A 20 -6.63 -1.26 -2.75
N GLN A 21 -7.68 -0.72 -2.12
CA GLN A 21 -7.57 0.09 -0.90
C GLN A 21 -6.91 -0.68 0.26
N ALA A 22 -7.24 -1.97 0.43
CA ALA A 22 -6.62 -2.80 1.44
C ALA A 22 -5.12 -3.00 1.18
N LEU A 23 -4.73 -3.20 -0.08
CA LEU A 23 -3.33 -3.32 -0.48
C LEU A 23 -2.55 -2.02 -0.26
N GLU A 24 -3.12 -0.87 -0.62
CA GLU A 24 -2.52 0.45 -0.32
C GLU A 24 -2.26 0.61 1.18
N GLY A 25 -3.22 0.23 2.02
CA GLY A 25 -3.07 0.24 3.48
C GLY A 25 -2.01 -0.75 4.01
N MET A 26 -1.77 -1.87 3.33
CA MET A 26 -0.67 -2.78 3.65
C MET A 26 0.69 -2.19 3.28
N VAL A 27 0.80 -1.58 2.10
CA VAL A 27 2.04 -0.93 1.64
C VAL A 27 2.43 0.23 2.57
N LYS A 28 1.45 1.04 2.98
CA LYS A 28 1.67 2.11 3.97
C LYS A 28 2.24 1.58 5.28
N ARG A 29 1.60 0.53 5.84
CA ARG A 29 2.07 -0.09 7.10
C ARG A 29 3.47 -0.68 6.96
N ALA A 30 3.80 -1.29 5.83
CA ALA A 30 5.14 -1.79 5.57
C ALA A 30 6.19 -0.67 5.54
N ALA A 31 5.87 0.46 4.91
CA ALA A 31 6.73 1.64 4.90
C ALA A 31 6.96 2.19 6.32
N ASP A 32 5.90 2.32 7.11
CA ASP A 32 5.99 2.82 8.49
C ASP A 32 6.79 1.87 9.39
N GLN A 33 6.69 0.56 9.18
CA GLN A 33 7.49 -0.43 9.90
C GLN A 33 8.99 -0.35 9.54
N LEU A 34 9.33 -0.11 8.27
CA LEU A 34 10.72 0.08 7.85
C LEU A 34 11.34 1.30 8.55
N ASP A 35 10.63 2.43 8.60
CA ASP A 35 11.10 3.63 9.29
C ASP A 35 11.26 3.38 10.80
N ALA A 36 10.26 2.78 11.44
CA ALA A 36 10.31 2.50 12.87
C ALA A 36 11.49 1.59 13.26
N LEU A 37 11.80 0.57 12.46
CA LEU A 37 12.94 -0.32 12.69
C LEU A 37 14.28 0.35 12.38
N ALA A 38 14.33 1.18 11.34
CA ALA A 38 15.52 1.96 11.01
C ALA A 38 15.89 2.90 12.15
N ASP A 39 14.92 3.65 12.66
CA ASP A 39 15.11 4.66 13.70
C ASP A 39 15.47 4.06 15.06
N ALA A 40 15.08 2.81 15.33
CA ALA A 40 15.28 2.15 16.62
C ALA A 40 16.77 1.95 16.98
N ASP A 41 17.58 1.34 16.12
CA ASP A 41 19.04 1.19 16.34
C ASP A 41 19.81 0.65 15.11
N CYS A 42 19.48 1.09 13.90
CA CYS A 42 20.22 0.66 12.71
C CYS A 42 21.46 1.54 12.41
N GLU A 43 22.50 0.91 11.86
CA GLU A 43 23.65 1.60 11.25
C GLU A 43 23.21 2.61 10.19
N ALA A 44 23.94 3.73 10.03
CA ALA A 44 23.55 4.82 9.13
C ALA A 44 23.25 4.35 7.69
N SER A 45 24.06 3.43 7.15
CA SER A 45 23.86 2.88 5.81
C SER A 45 22.60 2.00 5.69
N ALA A 46 22.14 1.39 6.79
CA ALA A 46 20.90 0.62 6.84
C ALA A 46 19.68 1.55 7.00
N LYS A 47 19.82 2.62 7.80
CA LYS A 47 18.81 3.68 7.93
C LYS A 47 18.49 4.32 6.58
N ASP A 48 19.51 4.77 5.85
CA ASP A 48 19.32 5.42 4.55
C ASP A 48 18.59 4.51 3.54
N LYS A 49 18.95 3.22 3.50
CA LYS A 49 18.29 2.24 2.62
C LYS A 49 16.84 2.00 3.00
N ALA A 50 16.56 1.87 4.30
CA ALA A 50 15.22 1.64 4.82
C ALA A 50 14.31 2.84 4.53
N HIS A 51 14.76 4.06 4.82
CA HIS A 51 14.00 5.29 4.53
C HIS A 51 13.76 5.47 3.03
N GLN A 52 14.76 5.24 2.18
CA GLN A 52 14.56 5.30 0.72
C GLN A 52 13.52 4.28 0.24
N GLN A 53 13.48 3.09 0.86
CA GLN A 53 12.51 2.07 0.50
C GLN A 53 11.10 2.43 0.99
N ALA A 54 10.97 2.93 2.22
CA ALA A 54 9.72 3.45 2.76
C ALA A 54 9.17 4.61 1.92
N GLU A 55 10.03 5.53 1.49
CA GLU A 55 9.66 6.64 0.60
C GLU A 55 9.16 6.15 -0.77
N ARG A 56 9.84 5.17 -1.38
CA ARG A 56 9.39 4.56 -2.63
C ARG A 56 8.01 3.92 -2.48
N MET A 57 7.76 3.22 -1.37
CA MET A 57 6.47 2.61 -1.07
C MET A 57 5.35 3.67 -0.95
N ARG A 58 5.62 4.80 -0.28
CA ARG A 58 4.66 5.91 -0.15
C ARG A 58 4.35 6.56 -1.50
N LYS A 59 5.37 6.80 -2.33
CA LYS A 59 5.15 7.34 -3.69
C LYS A 59 4.24 6.46 -4.54
N ILE A 60 4.37 5.13 -4.44
CA ILE A 60 3.53 4.18 -5.21
C ILE A 60 2.05 4.29 -4.84
N ILE A 61 1.71 4.59 -3.58
CA ILE A 61 0.32 4.68 -3.12
C ILE A 61 -0.25 6.12 -3.17
N GLU A 62 0.59 7.13 -3.37
CA GLU A 62 0.19 8.53 -3.58
C GLU A 62 0.00 8.91 -5.05
N SER A 63 0.43 8.04 -5.98
CA SER A 63 0.34 8.20 -7.45
C SER A 63 -1.02 7.78 -8.01
#